data_AF-A0A2V7WVI6-F1
#
_entry.id   AF-A0A2V7WVI6-F1
#
_cell.length_a   1.000
_cell.length_b   1.000
_cell.length_c   1.000
_cell.angle_alpha   90.00
_cell.angle_beta   90.00
_cell.angle_gamma   90.00
#
_symmetry.space_group_name_H-M   'P 1'
#
loop_
_entity.id
_entity.type
_entity.pdbx_description
1 polymer ?
#
loop_
_entity_poly.entity_id
_entity_poly.type
_entity_poly.pdbx_seq_one_letter_code
_entity_poly.pdbx_strand_id
1 'polypeptide(L)'
;PTGTAARFADDSLEVGTVERTPGRLVFLLNWSDAPRTLSFTLDRPQRLAELWSGEDLGTRTAGPVSLTLPAHAGRVLVCTAAA
;
A
#
# COMPACT_ATOMS: atom_id res chain seq x y z
N PRO A 1 -12.16 16.08 8.37
CA PRO A 1 -11.53 15.38 7.23
C PRO A 1 -10.10 15.88 7.02
N THR A 2 -9.09 15.07 7.36
CA THR A 2 -7.68 15.41 7.07
C THR A 2 -7.41 15.06 5.60
N GLY A 3 -7.82 15.97 4.71
CA GLY A 3 -7.86 15.82 3.25
C GLY A 3 -6.49 15.92 2.58
N THR A 4 -5.62 14.95 2.84
CA THR A 4 -4.37 14.79 2.09
C THR A 4 -4.58 13.85 0.91
N ALA A 5 -4.41 14.36 -0.31
CA ALA A 5 -4.52 13.56 -1.52
C ALA A 5 -3.35 12.57 -1.63
N ALA A 6 -3.62 11.39 -2.21
CA ALA A 6 -2.56 10.43 -2.52
C ALA A 6 -1.69 10.91 -3.67
N ARG A 7 -0.38 10.68 -3.55
CA ARG A 7 0.58 10.82 -4.64
C ARG A 7 0.76 9.46 -5.31
N PHE A 8 0.46 9.39 -6.60
CA PHE A 8 0.64 8.17 -7.41
C PHE A 8 2.01 8.14 -8.07
N ALA A 9 2.50 6.92 -8.32
CA ALA A 9 3.80 6.68 -8.95
C ALA A 9 3.84 7.17 -10.41
N ASP A 10 2.70 7.06 -11.11
CA ASP A 10 2.50 7.46 -12.50
C ASP A 10 0.99 7.68 -12.78
N ASP A 11 0.65 7.94 -14.04
CA ASP A 11 -0.72 8.22 -14.49
C ASP A 11 -1.63 6.99 -14.54
N SER A 12 -1.14 5.78 -14.20
CA SER A 12 -1.98 4.57 -14.12
C SER A 12 -2.91 4.57 -12.90
N LEU A 13 -2.58 5.38 -11.89
CA LEU A 13 -3.29 5.42 -10.60
C LEU A 13 -3.33 4.06 -9.89
N GLU A 14 -2.33 3.20 -10.08
CA GLU A 14 -2.31 1.85 -9.49
C GLU A 14 -1.62 1.79 -8.13
N VAL A 15 -0.56 2.58 -7.94
CA VAL A 15 0.21 2.62 -6.69
C VAL A 15 0.29 4.04 -6.19
N GLY A 16 -0.38 4.30 -5.07
CA GLY A 16 -0.48 5.61 -4.42
C GLY A 16 0.09 5.62 -3.01
N THR A 17 0.53 6.78 -2.53
CA THR A 17 1.02 6.95 -1.16
C THR A 17 0.46 8.21 -0.50
N VAL A 18 0.20 8.13 0.80
CA VAL A 18 -0.10 9.30 1.66
C VAL A 18 0.78 9.21 2.90
N GLU A 19 1.67 10.18 3.06
CA GLU A 19 2.46 10.31 4.29
C GLU A 19 1.55 10.73 5.45
N ARG A 20 1.78 10.14 6.62
CA ARG A 20 1.03 10.48 7.85
C ARG A 20 1.93 10.36 9.07
N THR A 21 1.44 10.75 10.23
CA THR A 21 2.17 10.54 11.48
C THR A 21 1.33 9.69 12.42
N PRO A 22 1.78 8.47 12.78
CA PRO A 22 2.98 7.78 12.32
C PRO A 22 2.79 7.04 10.97
N GLY A 23 3.86 6.99 10.17
CA GLY A 23 3.99 6.09 9.02
C GLY A 23 3.43 6.63 7.71
N ARG A 24 2.91 5.74 6.86
CA ARG A 24 2.26 6.13 5.60
C ARG A 24 1.14 5.16 5.23
N LEU A 25 0.27 5.60 4.35
CA LEU A 25 -0.66 4.73 3.63
C LEU A 25 -0.09 4.39 2.25
N VAL A 26 -0.28 3.16 1.82
CA VAL A 26 -0.01 2.71 0.46
C VAL A 26 -1.31 2.20 -0.15
N PHE A 27 -1.69 2.75 -1.29
CA PHE A 27 -2.87 2.38 -2.06
C PHE A 27 -2.41 1.49 -3.20
N LEU A 28 -3.04 0.32 -3.33
CA LEU A 28 -2.84 -0.61 -4.44
C LEU A 28 -4.19 -0.81 -5.12
N LEU A 29 -4.33 -0.33 -6.36
CA LEU A 29 -5.58 -0.31 -7.12
C LEU A 29 -5.38 -1.09 -8.42
N ASN A 30 -6.03 -2.24 -8.54
CA ASN A 30 -6.04 -2.99 -9.78
C ASN A 30 -7.26 -2.61 -10.61
N TRP A 31 -7.05 -1.82 -11.66
CA TRP A 31 -8.10 -1.40 -12.60
C TRP A 31 -8.41 -2.43 -13.70
N SER A 32 -7.63 -3.52 -13.78
CA SER A 32 -7.75 -4.49 -14.86
C SER A 32 -8.81 -5.56 -14.58
N ASP A 33 -9.29 -6.19 -15.66
CA ASP A 33 -10.23 -7.32 -15.62
C ASP A 33 -9.59 -8.66 -15.18
N ALA A 34 -8.30 -8.66 -14.83
CA ALA A 34 -7.57 -9.85 -14.41
C ALA A 34 -6.83 -9.62 -13.09
N PRO A 35 -6.50 -10.69 -12.33
CA PRO A 35 -5.60 -10.54 -11.18
C PRO A 35 -4.26 -9.95 -11.61
N ARG A 36 -3.78 -8.95 -10.86
CA ARG A 36 -2.46 -8.34 -11.08
C ARG A 36 -1.66 -8.25 -9.80
N THR A 37 -0.35 -8.43 -9.93
CA THR A 37 0.59 -8.14 -8.86
C THR A 37 1.05 -6.69 -8.96
N LEU A 38 0.81 -5.92 -7.90
CA LEU A 38 1.29 -4.55 -7.76
C LEU A 38 2.40 -4.52 -6.70
N SER A 39 3.38 -3.65 -6.91
CA SER A 39 4.57 -3.58 -6.08
C SER A 39 4.88 -2.16 -5.64
N PHE A 40 5.43 -2.02 -4.44
CA PHE A 40 5.93 -0.77 -3.89
C PHE A 40 7.20 -1.04 -3.06
N THR A 41 7.98 -0.02 -2.75
CA THR A 41 9.26 -0.19 -2.04
C THR A 41 9.19 0.39 -0.63
N LEU A 42 9.70 -0.36 0.34
CA LEU A 42 9.97 0.10 1.70
C LEU A 42 11.41 0.60 1.80
N ASP A 43 11.60 1.78 2.37
CA ASP A 43 12.90 2.40 2.62
C ASP A 43 13.56 1.86 3.90
N ARG A 44 12.75 1.33 4.82
CA ARG A 44 13.18 0.78 6.12
C ARG A 44 12.26 -0.38 6.54
N PRO A 45 12.61 -1.14 7.59
CA PRO A 45 11.70 -2.12 8.16
C PRO A 45 10.40 -1.49 8.65
N GLN A 46 9.27 -2.05 8.21
CA GLN A 46 7.93 -1.56 8.56
C GLN A 46 6.98 -2.73 8.87
N ARG A 47 6.02 -2.50 9.77
CA ARG A 47 4.85 -3.39 9.96
C ARG A 47 3.74 -2.95 9.01
N LEU A 48 3.13 -3.92 8.34
CA LEU A 48 2.08 -3.71 7.35
C LEU A 48 0.77 -4.30 7.87
N ALA A 49 -0.31 -3.53 7.77
CA ALA A 49 -1.66 -4.01 8.02
C ALA A 49 -2.61 -3.49 6.94
N GLU A 50 -3.63 -4.27 6.58
CA GLU A 50 -4.70 -3.80 5.70
C GLU A 50 -5.64 -2.89 6.50
N LEU A 51 -5.95 -1.70 5.96
CA LEU A 51 -6.62 -0.62 6.66
C LEU A 51 -8.08 -0.95 7.02
N TRP A 52 -8.78 -1.67 6.16
CA TRP A 52 -10.22 -1.92 6.28
C TRP A 52 -10.52 -3.19 7.08
N SER A 53 -9.80 -4.27 6.80
CA SER A 53 -10.00 -5.54 7.50
C SER A 53 -9.20 -5.64 8.80
N GLY A 54 -8.14 -4.84 8.93
CA GLY A 54 -7.17 -4.99 10.02
C GLY A 54 -6.25 -6.21 9.86
N GLU A 55 -6.28 -6.89 8.70
CA GLU A 55 -5.41 -8.03 8.40
C GLU A 55 -3.94 -7.65 8.61
N ASP A 56 -3.25 -8.34 9.52
CA ASP A 56 -1.82 -8.15 9.76
C ASP A 56 -1.03 -8.88 8.68
N LEU A 57 -0.27 -8.13 7.88
CA LEU A 57 0.59 -8.64 6.81
C LEU A 57 2.05 -8.83 7.28
N GLY A 58 2.28 -8.58 8.58
CA GLY A 58 3.54 -8.79 9.28
C GLY A 58 4.55 -7.66 9.10
N THR A 59 5.72 -7.86 9.67
CA THR A 59 6.88 -7.00 9.50
C THR A 59 7.62 -7.35 8.22
N ARG A 60 7.97 -6.35 7.42
CA ARG A 60 8.77 -6.46 6.21
C ARG A 60 10.03 -5.63 6.36
N THR A 61 11.15 -6.14 5.84
CA THR A 61 12.42 -5.40 5.74
C THR A 61 12.33 -4.32 4.66
N ALA A 62 13.35 -3.46 4.57
CA ALA A 62 13.52 -2.59 3.40
C ALA A 62 13.56 -3.42 2.11
N GLY A 63 13.09 -2.83 1.01
CA GLY A 63 13.02 -3.46 -0.30
C GLY A 63 11.60 -3.56 -0.89
N PRO A 64 11.43 -4.27 -2.01
CA PRO A 64 10.15 -4.38 -2.69
C PRO A 64 9.16 -5.26 -1.92
N VAL A 65 7.91 -4.82 -1.88
CA VAL A 65 6.76 -5.58 -1.41
C VAL A 65 5.80 -5.71 -2.57
N SER A 66 5.34 -6.93 -2.83
CA SER A 66 4.42 -7.27 -3.91
C SER A 66 3.19 -7.96 -3.36
N LEU A 67 2.01 -7.55 -3.82
CA LEU A 67 0.74 -8.18 -3.49
C LEU A 67 -0.05 -8.42 -4.77
N THR A 68 -0.64 -9.61 -4.89
CA THR A 68 -1.58 -9.92 -5.98
C THR A 68 -2.98 -9.52 -5.55
N LEU A 69 -3.61 -8.67 -6.36
CA LEU A 69 -4.99 -8.24 -6.19
C LEU A 69 -5.87 -8.92 -7.25
N PRO A 70 -7.09 -9.36 -6.90
CA PRO A 70 -8.10 -9.75 -7.87
C PRO A 70 -8.41 -8.62 -8.87
N ALA A 71 -9.09 -8.96 -9.97
CA ALA A 71 -9.62 -7.97 -10.90
C ALA A 71 -10.47 -6.93 -10.17
N HIS A 72 -10.34 -5.66 -10.56
CA HIS A 72 -11.09 -4.52 -9.99
C HIS A 72 -11.01 -4.35 -8.47
N ALA A 73 -9.99 -4.92 -7.83
CA ALA A 73 -9.83 -4.84 -6.39
C ALA A 73 -8.86 -3.73 -5.97
N GLY A 74 -9.09 -3.18 -4.77
CA GLY A 74 -8.20 -2.25 -4.11
C GLY A 74 -7.80 -2.75 -2.72
N ARG A 75 -6.57 -2.45 -2.29
CA ARG A 75 -6.11 -2.60 -0.90
C ARG A 75 -5.46 -1.31 -0.44
N VAL A 76 -5.65 -0.98 0.84
CA VAL A 76 -4.96 0.15 1.46
C VAL A 76 -4.14 -0.38 2.62
N LEU A 77 -2.83 -0.20 2.56
CA LEU A 77 -1.93 -0.68 3.58
C LEU A 77 -1.54 0.45 4.52
N VAL A 78 -1.62 0.18 5.81
CA VAL A 78 -0.98 0.95 6.87
C VAL A 78 0.45 0.46 7.01
N CYS A 79 1.43 1.33 6.73
CA CYS A 79 2.84 1.05 6.95
C CYS A 79 3.35 1.88 8.14
N THR A 80 3.69 1.23 9.24
CA THR A 80 4.29 1.88 10.42
C THR A 80 5.70 1.39 10.64
N ALA A 81 6.55 2.16 11.35
CA ALA A 81 7.87 1.67 11.72
C ALA A 81 7.76 0.33 12.47
N ALA A 82 8.64 -0.61 12.16
CA ALA A 82 8.81 -1.80 12.98
C ALA A 82 9.40 -1.39 14.34
N ALA A 83 9.01 -2.10 15.40
CA ALA A 83 9.57 -1.94 16.74
C ALA A 83 10.99 -2.52 16.82
#